data_AF-A0A9P6ZXD9-F1
#
_entry.id   AF-A0A9P6ZXD9-F1
#
_cell.length_a   1.000
_cell.length_b   1.000
_cell.length_c   1.000
_cell.angle_alpha   90.00
_cell.angle_beta   90.00
_cell.angle_gamma   90.00
#
_symmetry.space_group_name_H-M   'P 1'
#
loop_
_entity.id
_entity.type
_entity.pdbx_description
1 polymer ?
#
loop_
_entity_poly.entity_id
_entity_poly.type
_entity_poly.pdbx_seq_one_letter_code
_entity_poly.pdbx_strand_id
1 'polypeptide(L)'
;MSEPLRRSTMQPATDIYANIRSGLPMPSTAKKASSSAMRMSLAGPAARTPYLPPGTGSGSNTGHSGYRSQNVNSLLQSTSKPNYGRTPLTNSSRRGSVWTGGASLAPPSGSQTFKDPRPLRERSYQSKMKQEIYSWLQATEFDISMQTLSSITGKDYRAMFQHLVVIVDPGYPFDSRLRFEDECQPALKALRYPFAAQIDNKWLAAPGSMHSWPALLAVLHWLVEMGKARLNYLESEDDPTLQIVDRIPEEFSDPIHHQALAFEYFSEAYVAFFHGADIFHEQDKALETSYAKKNERVVGDLEDKKALLAQRAKELDELRASKAPLEKLQKIQACILDDRAKFDDVLHRLESRKRQLTESVAREKAELAARSQNFDQLKAEHEKLTEVVKVQNLTPEEVIRMNTDHETLARNLEDLKYKISEARKTVMSLEVITTNRGAAADEALELYGNLLSAVGLFPPLPPPFDNIDLRLELNTATANPQQLLLGSDIRKVIKPTLCSVAEIKRTERADIESERIKVDNELDQLTLECENVDEEVREIEKKVMSLNEQADDLRDAAQQESMVSNAEAARLEKELAHARTAALSSGMGVKSRLQALQFE
;
A
#
# COMPACT_ATOMS: atom_id res chain seq x y z
N MET A 1 7.60 30.40 83.17
CA MET A 1 7.62 31.33 82.01
C MET A 1 6.25 31.30 81.39
N SER A 2 5.66 32.49 81.28
CA SER A 2 4.23 32.74 81.42
C SER A 2 3.52 32.87 80.07
N GLU A 3 2.35 32.24 79.95
CA GLU A 3 1.28 32.60 79.00
C GLU A 3 0.63 33.97 79.35
N PRO A 4 -0.42 34.46 78.64
CA PRO A 4 -0.62 34.71 77.20
C PRO A 4 -1.21 36.14 76.96
N LEU A 5 -1.54 36.53 75.71
CA LEU A 5 -2.82 37.20 75.29
C LEU A 5 -2.75 38.00 73.94
N ARG A 6 -3.73 37.68 73.07
CA ARG A 6 -4.64 38.52 72.22
C ARG A 6 -4.21 39.31 70.96
N ARG A 7 -5.02 39.06 69.89
CA ARG A 7 -5.70 39.94 68.88
C ARG A 7 -4.82 40.85 67.98
N SER A 8 -5.18 41.33 66.79
CA SER A 8 -6.24 41.15 65.75
C SER A 8 -6.00 42.25 64.67
N THR A 9 -6.56 42.11 63.46
CA THR A 9 -6.87 43.16 62.43
C THR A 9 -5.70 43.84 61.69
N MET A 10 -5.77 44.36 60.45
CA MET A 10 -6.76 44.43 59.36
C MET A 10 -6.07 44.87 58.03
N GLN A 11 -6.83 44.81 56.94
CA GLN A 11 -6.57 45.09 55.52
C GLN A 11 -6.39 46.58 55.11
N PRO A 12 -6.08 46.88 53.82
CA PRO A 12 -5.42 48.11 53.34
C PRO A 12 -6.37 49.17 52.76
N ALA A 13 -5.82 50.34 52.43
CA ALA A 13 -6.54 51.40 51.71
C ALA A 13 -5.68 52.12 50.64
N THR A 14 -6.32 52.28 49.48
CA THR A 14 -6.35 53.44 48.56
C THR A 14 -5.16 53.80 47.67
N ASP A 15 -5.39 53.61 46.37
CA ASP A 15 -4.91 54.35 45.19
C ASP A 15 -5.18 55.86 45.28
N ILE A 16 -4.39 56.67 44.56
CA ILE A 16 -4.82 57.98 44.00
C ILE A 16 -3.84 58.52 42.90
N TYR A 17 -4.31 58.44 41.63
CA TYR A 17 -4.14 59.34 40.45
C TYR A 17 -2.74 59.60 39.83
N ALA A 18 -2.52 59.83 38.53
CA ALA A 18 -3.32 59.80 37.29
C ALA A 18 -2.43 60.23 36.09
N ASN A 19 -2.82 59.83 34.87
CA ASN A 19 -2.83 60.58 33.58
C ASN A 19 -2.38 59.75 32.35
N ILE A 20 -2.87 59.90 31.12
CA ILE A 20 -4.09 60.42 30.47
C ILE A 20 -4.03 59.94 28.98
N ARG A 21 -5.18 59.43 28.48
CA ARG A 21 -5.82 59.43 27.13
C ARG A 21 -5.09 59.41 25.76
N SER A 22 -5.82 58.70 24.86
CA SER A 22 -6.20 58.98 23.43
C SER A 22 -5.66 57.92 22.44
N GLY A 23 -6.36 57.41 21.41
CA GLY A 23 -7.72 57.57 20.88
C GLY A 23 -7.80 57.03 19.43
N LEU A 24 -8.53 55.91 19.22
CA LEU A 24 -9.19 55.40 17.96
C LEU A 24 -8.33 55.07 16.69
N PRO A 25 -8.82 54.26 15.71
CA PRO A 25 -9.88 53.22 15.70
C PRO A 25 -9.50 51.88 14.96
N MET A 26 -10.44 50.93 15.00
CA MET A 26 -10.54 49.63 14.31
C MET A 26 -10.53 49.69 12.76
N PRO A 27 -10.46 48.52 12.08
CA PRO A 27 -11.72 48.02 11.51
C PRO A 27 -11.97 46.51 11.72
N SER A 28 -13.25 46.20 11.91
CA SER A 28 -13.82 44.86 11.78
C SER A 28 -14.12 44.54 10.31
N THR A 29 -13.92 43.29 9.88
CA THR A 29 -14.82 42.70 8.88
C THR A 29 -15.18 41.27 9.26
N ALA A 30 -16.45 41.07 9.58
CA ALA A 30 -17.10 39.78 9.51
C ALA A 30 -17.58 39.58 8.06
N LYS A 31 -17.19 38.46 7.43
CA LYS A 31 -17.99 37.85 6.35
C LYS A 31 -18.06 36.34 6.56
N LYS A 32 -19.32 35.92 6.64
CA LYS A 32 -19.84 34.56 6.72
C LYS A 32 -19.89 33.99 5.30
N ALA A 33 -19.43 32.75 5.12
CA ALA A 33 -19.89 31.85 4.04
C ALA A 33 -19.78 30.40 4.52
N SER A 34 -20.87 29.67 4.25
CA SER A 34 -21.22 28.30 4.67
C SER A 34 -20.52 27.28 3.76
N SER A 35 -19.92 26.23 4.33
CA SER A 35 -20.39 24.83 4.39
C SER A 35 -20.18 23.93 3.16
N SER A 36 -19.75 22.71 3.52
CA SER A 36 -19.94 21.41 2.87
C SER A 36 -19.16 21.14 1.59
N ALA A 37 -17.91 20.69 1.80
CA ALA A 37 -17.33 19.67 0.95
C ALA A 37 -18.11 18.36 1.08
N MET A 38 -18.24 17.71 -0.06
CA MET A 38 -18.97 16.48 -0.36
C MET A 38 -18.70 15.36 0.66
N ARG A 39 -19.81 14.76 1.12
CA ARG A 39 -19.90 13.44 1.76
C ARG A 39 -19.38 12.36 0.81
N MET A 40 -18.77 11.31 1.39
CA MET A 40 -19.26 9.93 1.20
C MET A 40 -19.18 9.15 2.52
N SER A 41 -20.29 8.47 2.81
CA SER A 41 -20.60 7.57 3.94
C SER A 41 -19.73 6.30 3.93
N LEU A 42 -19.29 5.69 5.05
CA LEU A 42 -19.96 5.00 6.19
C LEU A 42 -20.18 3.48 5.95
N ALA A 43 -19.70 2.68 6.92
CA ALA A 43 -19.87 1.23 7.18
C ALA A 43 -19.06 0.26 6.28
N GLY A 44 -18.41 -0.82 6.75
CA GLY A 44 -18.39 -1.57 8.02
C GLY A 44 -17.33 -2.70 7.92
N PRO A 45 -17.19 -3.62 8.90
CA PRO A 45 -15.88 -4.13 9.32
C PRO A 45 -15.55 -5.61 9.01
N ALA A 46 -14.30 -5.94 9.37
CA ALA A 46 -13.72 -7.23 9.79
C ALA A 46 -13.16 -8.17 8.69
N ALA A 47 -12.03 -8.87 8.85
CA ALA A 47 -10.89 -8.80 9.76
C ALA A 47 -9.81 -9.82 9.27
N ARG A 48 -8.57 -9.63 9.73
CA ARG A 48 -7.46 -10.61 9.88
C ARG A 48 -6.46 -10.85 8.73
N THR A 49 -5.37 -10.10 8.86
CA THR A 49 -3.93 -10.47 8.82
C THR A 49 -3.53 -11.53 9.90
N PRO A 50 -2.26 -12.02 10.02
CA PRO A 50 -1.16 -12.21 9.04
C PRO A 50 -0.24 -13.49 9.24
N TYR A 51 0.55 -13.81 8.19
CA TYR A 51 2.01 -14.19 8.14
C TYR A 51 2.52 -15.55 8.72
N LEU A 52 3.11 -16.47 7.92
CA LEU A 52 4.51 -16.64 7.33
C LEU A 52 5.48 -17.44 8.26
N PRO A 53 6.61 -18.12 7.84
CA PRO A 53 7.47 -18.02 6.63
C PRO A 53 8.01 -19.40 6.10
N PRO A 54 9.28 -19.56 5.61
CA PRO A 54 9.95 -19.18 4.34
C PRO A 54 10.18 -20.43 3.43
N GLY A 55 10.79 -20.48 2.24
CA GLY A 55 11.68 -19.64 1.45
C GLY A 55 12.25 -20.48 0.27
N THR A 56 13.02 -19.82 -0.60
CA THR A 56 13.76 -20.32 -1.78
C THR A 56 12.95 -20.56 -3.06
N GLY A 57 13.21 -19.68 -4.03
CA GLY A 57 12.70 -19.78 -5.39
C GLY A 57 13.68 -20.46 -6.33
N SER A 58 13.16 -20.90 -7.46
CA SER A 58 13.71 -20.61 -8.78
C SER A 58 12.61 -20.90 -9.79
N GLY A 59 12.23 -19.88 -10.56
CA GLY A 59 11.28 -20.03 -11.65
C GLY A 59 11.98 -20.47 -12.92
N SER A 60 11.26 -21.23 -13.75
CA SER A 60 10.90 -20.76 -15.09
C SER A 60 9.80 -21.64 -15.67
N ASN A 61 8.74 -20.99 -16.14
CA ASN A 61 7.83 -21.32 -17.25
C ASN A 61 8.05 -22.67 -17.94
N THR A 62 7.02 -23.45 -18.30
CA THR A 62 5.95 -23.10 -19.25
C THR A 62 4.96 -24.26 -19.15
N GLY A 63 3.67 -24.08 -18.89
CA GLY A 63 2.69 -23.86 -19.93
C GLY A 63 1.71 -25.03 -20.06
N HIS A 64 0.43 -24.71 -19.85
CA HIS A 64 -0.76 -25.27 -20.49
C HIS A 64 -1.44 -26.53 -19.91
N SER A 65 -2.71 -26.28 -19.57
CA SER A 65 -3.92 -27.08 -19.86
C SER A 65 -3.92 -28.55 -19.41
N GLY A 66 -4.81 -29.02 -18.54
CA GLY A 66 -6.25 -28.82 -18.59
C GLY A 66 -6.89 -30.20 -18.75
N TYR A 67 -7.76 -30.56 -17.78
CA TYR A 67 -8.79 -31.61 -17.82
C TYR A 67 -8.40 -33.01 -18.35
N ARG A 68 -8.56 -34.06 -17.52
CA ARG A 68 -9.76 -34.92 -17.49
C ARG A 68 -9.59 -36.11 -16.54
N SER A 69 -10.71 -36.47 -15.93
CA SER A 69 -11.02 -37.67 -15.14
C SER A 69 -10.65 -39.01 -15.81
N GLN A 70 -10.27 -40.02 -15.03
CA GLN A 70 -11.15 -41.18 -14.72
C GLN A 70 -10.48 -42.20 -13.78
N ASN A 71 -11.32 -42.79 -12.93
CA ASN A 71 -11.31 -44.12 -12.29
C ASN A 71 -10.38 -45.17 -12.96
N VAL A 72 -9.83 -46.19 -12.30
CA VAL A 72 -10.46 -47.24 -11.46
C VAL A 72 -9.35 -48.05 -10.75
N ASN A 73 -9.70 -48.61 -9.59
CA ASN A 73 -8.96 -49.66 -8.88
C ASN A 73 -9.05 -51.03 -9.56
N SER A 74 -7.97 -51.81 -9.48
CA SER A 74 -7.99 -53.26 -9.20
C SER A 74 -6.55 -53.74 -8.98
N LEU A 75 -6.34 -54.57 -7.95
CA LEU A 75 -5.49 -55.78 -8.03
C LEU A 75 -5.46 -56.50 -6.66
N LEU A 76 -6.31 -57.51 -6.54
CA LEU A 76 -6.02 -58.72 -5.80
C LEU A 76 -5.40 -59.71 -6.79
N GLN A 77 -4.37 -60.48 -6.40
CA GLN A 77 -4.35 -61.92 -6.69
C GLN A 77 -3.26 -62.69 -5.92
N SER A 78 -3.62 -63.94 -5.65
CA SER A 78 -3.03 -64.98 -4.80
C SER A 78 -2.18 -65.95 -5.62
N THR A 79 -1.11 -66.52 -5.05
CA THR A 79 -0.47 -67.81 -5.45
C THR A 79 0.28 -68.40 -4.22
N SER A 80 -0.17 -69.52 -3.65
CA SER A 80 0.29 -70.93 -3.80
C SER A 80 1.63 -71.33 -3.11
N LYS A 81 1.52 -72.32 -2.20
CA LYS A 81 2.54 -73.11 -1.44
C LYS A 81 3.31 -74.12 -2.34
N PRO A 82 4.48 -74.73 -1.98
CA PRO A 82 4.62 -75.70 -0.85
C PRO A 82 5.99 -75.85 -0.08
N ASN A 83 5.85 -76.45 1.12
CA ASN A 83 6.75 -77.26 1.99
C ASN A 83 8.27 -77.01 2.11
N TYR A 84 8.76 -76.81 3.34
CA TYR A 84 9.65 -77.70 4.13
C TYR A 84 10.05 -77.03 5.48
N GLY A 85 10.18 -77.79 6.57
CA GLY A 85 10.97 -77.38 7.74
C GLY A 85 10.25 -77.45 9.09
N ARG A 86 10.85 -78.17 10.04
CA ARG A 86 10.32 -78.61 11.34
C ARG A 86 10.63 -77.58 12.43
N THR A 87 9.78 -77.59 13.47
CA THR A 87 9.87 -76.87 14.76
C THR A 87 11.18 -77.16 15.53
N PRO A 88 11.59 -76.31 16.51
CA PRO A 88 11.02 -76.34 17.87
C PRO A 88 10.75 -74.93 18.45
N LEU A 89 9.57 -74.67 19.03
CA LEU A 89 9.22 -74.91 20.44
C LEU A 89 9.98 -74.01 21.43
N THR A 90 9.39 -72.86 21.79
CA THR A 90 9.40 -72.37 23.18
C THR A 90 8.06 -71.69 23.51
N ASN A 91 7.59 -72.04 24.71
CA ASN A 91 6.26 -71.83 25.22
C ASN A 91 6.23 -70.52 26.02
N SER A 92 5.43 -69.53 25.61
CA SER A 92 5.09 -68.39 26.45
C SER A 92 3.58 -68.39 26.68
N SER A 93 3.19 -68.99 27.80
CA SER A 93 1.82 -68.98 28.31
C SER A 93 1.40 -67.55 28.63
N ARG A 94 0.69 -66.90 27.69
CA ARG A 94 -0.18 -65.78 28.02
C ARG A 94 -1.49 -66.31 28.59
N ARG A 95 -1.66 -66.05 29.88
CA ARG A 95 -2.89 -66.12 30.66
C ARG A 95 -3.91 -65.16 30.05
N GLY A 96 -5.07 -65.66 29.64
CA GLY A 96 -6.21 -64.87 29.18
C GLY A 96 -7.48 -65.37 29.85
N SER A 97 -8.03 -64.55 30.74
CA SER A 97 -9.36 -64.72 31.34
C SER A 97 -10.42 -64.31 30.33
N VAL A 98 -11.28 -65.25 29.93
CA VAL A 98 -12.50 -64.95 29.16
C VAL A 98 -13.67 -65.54 29.92
N TRP A 99 -14.41 -64.66 30.60
CA TRP A 99 -15.83 -64.85 30.88
C TRP A 99 -16.59 -64.11 29.78
N THR A 100 -17.13 -64.87 28.83
CA THR A 100 -18.23 -64.41 27.97
C THR A 100 -19.23 -65.56 27.87
N GLY A 101 -20.47 -65.23 28.21
CA GLY A 101 -21.57 -66.18 28.27
C GLY A 101 -22.10 -66.61 26.91
N GLY A 102 -22.99 -67.59 26.97
CA GLY A 102 -24.00 -67.82 25.95
C GLY A 102 -23.57 -68.64 24.75
N ALA A 103 -23.35 -69.94 24.93
CA ALA A 103 -23.66 -70.92 23.90
C ALA A 103 -23.95 -72.28 24.55
N SER A 104 -25.17 -72.77 24.31
CA SER A 104 -25.62 -74.11 24.67
C SER A 104 -24.77 -75.14 23.92
N LEU A 105 -23.79 -75.72 24.61
CA LEU A 105 -23.07 -76.90 24.20
C LEU A 105 -23.51 -78.04 25.12
N ALA A 106 -24.03 -79.10 24.52
CA ALA A 106 -24.38 -80.34 25.19
C ALA A 106 -23.24 -80.79 26.13
N PRO A 107 -23.54 -81.31 27.34
CA PRO A 107 -22.51 -81.70 28.28
C PRO A 107 -21.71 -82.86 27.68
N PRO A 108 -20.37 -82.84 27.74
CA PRO A 108 -19.61 -84.03 27.44
C PRO A 108 -19.94 -85.08 28.51
N SER A 109 -20.72 -86.09 28.12
CA SER A 109 -20.84 -87.34 28.86
C SER A 109 -19.48 -88.04 28.85
N GLY A 110 -18.69 -87.75 29.88
CA GLY A 110 -17.43 -88.41 30.15
C GLY A 110 -17.09 -88.16 31.61
N SER A 111 -17.52 -89.07 32.49
CA SER A 111 -17.02 -89.17 33.86
C SER A 111 -15.55 -89.59 33.81
N GLN A 112 -14.66 -88.68 33.43
CA GLN A 112 -13.26 -88.78 33.82
C GLN A 112 -13.26 -88.60 35.33
N THR A 113 -13.26 -89.71 36.06
CA THR A 113 -13.12 -89.70 37.51
C THR A 113 -11.79 -89.02 37.82
N PHE A 114 -11.84 -87.73 38.19
CA PHE A 114 -10.69 -86.96 38.60
C PHE A 114 -10.05 -87.69 39.79
N LYS A 115 -8.92 -88.36 39.54
CA LYS A 115 -8.18 -89.03 40.61
C LYS A 115 -7.59 -87.97 41.52
N ASP A 116 -7.67 -88.19 42.83
CA ASP A 116 -7.05 -87.29 43.80
C ASP A 116 -5.55 -87.16 43.53
N PRO A 117 -5.03 -85.96 43.22
CA PRO A 117 -3.62 -85.74 42.91
C PRO A 117 -2.75 -85.74 44.17
N ARG A 118 -3.34 -85.68 45.38
CA ARG A 118 -2.59 -85.63 46.63
C ARG A 118 -1.94 -86.98 46.92
N PRO A 119 -0.67 -87.01 47.39
CA PRO A 119 0.03 -88.26 47.71
C PRO A 119 -0.43 -88.84 49.05
N LEU A 120 -1.70 -89.26 49.14
CA LEU A 120 -2.36 -89.64 50.38
C LEU A 120 -1.69 -90.84 51.08
N ARG A 121 -1.00 -91.72 50.34
CA ARG A 121 -0.33 -92.90 50.91
C ARG A 121 1.05 -92.60 51.50
N GLU A 122 1.62 -91.43 51.23
CA GLU A 122 2.97 -91.08 51.69
C GLU A 122 2.94 -90.69 53.18
N ARG A 123 3.80 -91.33 53.99
CA ARG A 123 3.80 -91.14 55.46
C ARG A 123 4.22 -89.73 55.87
N SER A 124 5.21 -89.16 55.21
CA SER A 124 5.68 -87.77 55.40
C SER A 124 4.54 -86.75 55.15
N TYR A 125 3.79 -86.93 54.04
CA TYR A 125 2.66 -86.08 53.70
C TYR A 125 1.51 -86.20 54.70
N GLN A 126 1.19 -87.42 55.15
CA GLN A 126 0.22 -87.63 56.23
C GLN A 126 0.65 -86.95 57.54
N SER A 127 1.93 -87.04 57.92
CA SER A 127 2.44 -86.37 59.12
C SER A 127 2.32 -84.85 59.02
N LYS A 128 2.61 -84.27 57.84
CA LYS A 128 2.42 -82.84 57.57
C LYS A 128 0.95 -82.43 57.71
N MET A 129 0.03 -83.16 57.07
CA MET A 129 -1.42 -82.88 57.17
C MET A 129 -1.90 -82.93 58.63
N LYS A 130 -1.48 -83.93 59.41
CA LYS A 130 -1.82 -84.03 60.83
C LYS A 130 -1.35 -82.82 61.62
N GLN A 131 -0.11 -82.39 61.40
CA GLN A 131 0.45 -81.24 62.09
C GLN A 131 -0.29 -79.95 61.74
N GLU A 132 -0.60 -79.74 60.46
CA GLU A 132 -1.35 -78.56 60.00
C GLU A 132 -2.78 -78.56 60.55
N ILE A 133 -3.48 -79.70 60.52
CA ILE A 133 -4.82 -79.83 61.13
C ILE A 133 -4.76 -79.53 62.62
N TYR A 134 -3.81 -80.13 63.34
CA TYR A 134 -3.66 -79.90 64.77
C TYR A 134 -3.42 -78.42 65.10
N SER A 135 -2.46 -77.79 64.41
CA SER A 135 -2.14 -76.39 64.63
C SER A 135 -3.33 -75.47 64.36
N TRP A 136 -4.14 -75.78 63.35
CA TRP A 136 -5.31 -74.99 63.01
C TRP A 136 -6.45 -75.18 63.99
N LEU A 137 -6.74 -76.43 64.38
CA LEU A 137 -7.76 -76.71 65.39
C LEU A 137 -7.46 -75.99 66.70
N GLN A 138 -6.20 -76.01 67.16
CA GLN A 138 -5.77 -75.24 68.33
C GLN A 138 -5.96 -73.72 68.16
N ALA A 139 -5.61 -73.18 67.00
CA ALA A 139 -5.79 -71.75 66.70
C ALA A 139 -7.28 -71.34 66.72
N THR A 140 -8.18 -72.25 66.36
CA THR A 140 -9.64 -72.05 66.42
C THR A 140 -10.27 -72.48 67.75
N GLU A 141 -9.45 -72.61 68.81
CA GLU A 141 -9.86 -72.97 70.17
C GLU A 141 -10.55 -74.34 70.31
N PHE A 142 -10.28 -75.28 69.39
CA PHE A 142 -10.77 -76.65 69.47
C PHE A 142 -9.81 -77.52 70.29
N ASP A 143 -10.28 -78.05 71.43
CA ASP A 143 -9.48 -78.88 72.33
C ASP A 143 -9.23 -80.28 71.74
N ILE A 144 -7.99 -80.54 71.34
CA ILE A 144 -7.56 -81.83 70.80
C ILE A 144 -6.09 -82.09 71.12
N SER A 145 -5.74 -83.36 71.39
CA SER A 145 -4.35 -83.80 71.49
C SER A 145 -3.83 -84.41 70.18
N MET A 146 -2.54 -84.24 69.88
CA MET A 146 -1.91 -84.81 68.67
C MET A 146 -2.04 -86.35 68.59
N GLN A 147 -2.16 -87.03 69.74
CA GLN A 147 -2.36 -88.48 69.80
C GLN A 147 -3.73 -88.91 69.25
N THR A 148 -4.74 -88.04 69.36
CA THR A 148 -6.10 -88.27 68.82
C THR A 148 -6.07 -88.41 67.30
N LEU A 149 -5.24 -87.61 66.60
CA LEU A 149 -5.05 -87.70 65.14
C LEU A 149 -4.24 -88.95 64.70
N SER A 150 -3.65 -89.67 65.64
CA SER A 150 -2.97 -90.94 65.38
C SER A 150 -3.84 -92.16 65.67
N SER A 151 -4.86 -92.00 66.52
CA SER A 151 -5.79 -93.06 66.96
C SER A 151 -7.23 -92.55 67.00
N ILE A 152 -7.71 -92.06 65.86
CA ILE A 152 -8.97 -91.32 65.78
C ILE A 152 -10.21 -92.22 65.93
N THR A 153 -11.15 -91.80 66.78
CA THR A 153 -12.46 -92.45 66.91
C THR A 153 -13.51 -91.80 66.00
N GLY A 154 -14.63 -92.50 65.75
CA GLY A 154 -15.77 -91.93 65.01
C GLY A 154 -16.33 -90.64 65.63
N LYS A 155 -16.36 -90.58 66.96
CA LYS A 155 -16.82 -89.40 67.71
C LYS A 155 -15.89 -88.21 67.50
N ASP A 156 -14.58 -88.43 67.60
CA ASP A 156 -13.57 -87.37 67.43
C ASP A 156 -13.56 -86.86 65.99
N TYR A 157 -13.67 -87.76 65.01
CA TYR A 157 -13.76 -87.38 63.59
C TYR A 157 -15.02 -86.55 63.32
N ARG A 158 -16.18 -86.95 63.83
CA ARG A 158 -17.43 -86.17 63.71
C ARG A 158 -17.27 -84.77 64.29
N ALA A 159 -16.73 -84.65 65.50
CA ALA A 159 -16.54 -83.37 66.17
C ALA A 159 -15.60 -82.44 65.39
N MET A 160 -14.46 -82.94 64.93
CA MET A 160 -13.53 -82.15 64.10
C MET A 160 -14.15 -81.75 62.76
N PHE A 161 -14.85 -82.68 62.09
CA PHE A 161 -15.50 -82.41 60.83
C PHE A 161 -16.56 -81.31 60.98
N GLN A 162 -17.45 -81.43 61.97
CA GLN A 162 -18.49 -80.43 62.22
C GLN A 162 -17.89 -79.06 62.56
N HIS A 163 -16.87 -79.00 63.42
CA HIS A 163 -16.18 -77.76 63.76
C HIS A 163 -15.58 -77.08 62.51
N LEU A 164 -14.85 -77.83 61.69
CA LEU A 164 -14.24 -77.29 60.48
C LEU A 164 -15.27 -76.87 59.41
N VAL A 165 -16.38 -77.60 59.28
CA VAL A 165 -17.47 -77.21 58.39
C VAL A 165 -18.10 -75.89 58.85
N VAL A 166 -18.36 -75.72 60.14
CA VAL A 166 -18.91 -74.46 60.69
C VAL A 166 -17.95 -73.28 60.50
N ILE A 167 -16.63 -73.50 60.56
CA ILE A 167 -15.64 -72.45 60.25
C ILE A 167 -15.74 -71.99 58.79
N VAL A 168 -15.95 -72.93 57.86
CA VAL A 168 -16.07 -72.64 56.43
C VAL A 168 -17.45 -72.05 56.09
N ASP A 169 -18.51 -72.59 56.67
CA ASP A 169 -19.89 -72.15 56.48
C ASP A 169 -20.63 -72.13 57.84
N PRO A 170 -20.66 -70.97 58.52
CA PRO A 170 -21.36 -70.81 59.80
C PRO A 170 -22.87 -71.09 59.72
N GLY A 171 -23.45 -71.01 58.53
CA GLY A 171 -24.88 -71.25 58.29
C GLY A 171 -25.23 -72.70 57.98
N TYR A 172 -24.26 -73.62 57.98
CA TYR A 172 -24.52 -75.01 57.58
C TYR A 172 -25.44 -75.72 58.59
N PRO A 173 -26.60 -76.27 58.17
CA PRO A 173 -27.61 -76.81 59.07
C PRO A 173 -27.31 -78.26 59.45
N PHE A 174 -26.46 -78.49 60.46
CA PHE A 174 -26.30 -79.83 61.04
C PHE A 174 -27.55 -80.27 61.81
N ASP A 175 -28.01 -81.51 61.58
CA ASP A 175 -29.15 -82.11 62.29
C ASP A 175 -28.66 -83.14 63.30
N SER A 176 -28.78 -82.82 64.58
CA SER A 176 -28.39 -83.70 65.68
C SER A 176 -29.11 -85.06 65.69
N ARG A 177 -30.24 -85.19 64.99
CA ARG A 177 -31.02 -86.43 64.89
C ARG A 177 -30.50 -87.38 63.80
N LEU A 178 -29.73 -86.88 62.84
CA LEU A 178 -29.18 -87.68 61.76
C LEU A 178 -27.89 -88.40 62.20
N ARG A 179 -27.68 -89.57 61.59
CA ARG A 179 -26.41 -90.28 61.72
C ARG A 179 -25.34 -89.54 60.92
N PHE A 180 -24.12 -89.57 61.42
CA PHE A 180 -23.02 -88.84 60.78
C PHE A 180 -22.74 -89.33 59.35
N GLU A 181 -22.95 -90.62 59.08
CA GLU A 181 -22.85 -91.23 57.76
C GLU A 181 -23.81 -90.58 56.76
N ASP A 182 -25.01 -90.21 57.22
CA ASP A 182 -26.03 -89.58 56.39
C ASP A 182 -25.78 -88.07 56.21
N GLU A 183 -24.99 -87.44 57.10
CA GLU A 183 -24.68 -86.00 57.07
C GLU A 183 -23.36 -85.66 56.35
N CYS A 184 -22.34 -86.51 56.47
CA CYS A 184 -20.99 -86.21 56.00
C CYS A 184 -20.94 -86.01 54.48
N GLN A 185 -21.60 -86.90 53.73
CA GLN A 185 -21.59 -86.84 52.26
C GLN A 185 -22.38 -85.65 51.69
N PRO A 186 -23.58 -85.31 52.20
CA PRO A 186 -24.24 -84.05 51.87
C PRO A 186 -23.40 -82.81 52.18
N ALA A 187 -22.74 -82.76 53.34
CA ALA A 187 -21.89 -81.62 53.72
C ALA A 187 -20.72 -81.44 52.74
N LEU A 188 -20.03 -82.53 52.38
CA LEU A 188 -18.95 -82.48 51.39
C LEU A 188 -19.45 -82.03 50.01
N LYS A 189 -20.64 -82.45 49.60
CA LYS A 189 -21.24 -81.99 48.34
C LYS A 189 -21.65 -80.53 48.37
N ALA A 190 -22.21 -80.06 49.49
CA ALA A 190 -22.60 -78.66 49.70
C ALA A 190 -21.38 -77.73 49.62
N LEU A 191 -20.29 -78.11 50.31
CA LEU A 191 -19.01 -77.41 50.26
C LEU A 191 -18.22 -77.62 48.96
N ARG A 192 -18.78 -78.35 47.98
CA ARG A 192 -18.16 -78.63 46.68
C ARG A 192 -16.79 -79.31 46.79
N TYR A 193 -16.63 -80.21 47.75
CA TYR A 193 -15.41 -80.99 47.89
C TYR A 193 -15.13 -81.82 46.61
N PRO A 194 -13.98 -81.63 45.94
CA PRO A 194 -13.74 -82.23 44.62
C PRO A 194 -13.79 -83.76 44.58
N PHE A 195 -13.47 -84.41 45.70
CA PHE A 195 -13.38 -85.88 45.78
C PHE A 195 -14.49 -86.49 46.64
N ALA A 196 -15.61 -85.79 46.86
CA ALA A 196 -16.72 -86.28 47.68
C ALA A 196 -17.22 -87.67 47.23
N ALA A 197 -17.32 -87.91 45.92
CA ALA A 197 -17.76 -89.19 45.37
C ALA A 197 -16.82 -90.37 45.68
N GLN A 198 -15.57 -90.12 46.08
CA GLN A 198 -14.58 -91.14 46.43
C GLN A 198 -14.60 -91.51 47.91
N ILE A 199 -15.37 -90.78 48.73
CA ILE A 199 -15.54 -91.06 50.15
C ILE A 199 -16.73 -92.01 50.33
N ASP A 200 -16.47 -93.19 50.90
CA ASP A 200 -17.51 -94.16 51.24
C ASP A 200 -18.00 -93.93 52.67
N ASN A 201 -19.32 -93.80 52.86
CA ASN A 201 -19.93 -93.60 54.18
C ASN A 201 -19.57 -94.70 55.18
N LYS A 202 -19.30 -95.92 54.71
CA LYS A 202 -18.89 -97.05 55.57
C LYS A 202 -17.57 -96.78 56.31
N TRP A 203 -16.72 -95.91 55.77
CA TRP A 203 -15.44 -95.54 56.38
C TRP A 203 -15.60 -94.74 57.67
N LEU A 204 -16.74 -94.08 57.86
CA LEU A 204 -16.98 -93.18 59.00
C LEU A 204 -17.28 -93.92 60.30
N ALA A 205 -17.71 -95.19 60.23
CA ALA A 205 -17.85 -96.05 61.40
C ALA A 205 -16.49 -96.41 62.03
N ALA A 206 -15.44 -96.49 61.22
CA ALA A 206 -14.07 -96.78 61.63
C ALA A 206 -13.05 -95.89 60.89
N PRO A 207 -13.01 -94.57 61.20
CA PRO A 207 -12.24 -93.61 60.41
C PRO A 207 -10.73 -93.80 60.52
N GLY A 208 -10.24 -94.40 61.61
CA GLY A 208 -8.81 -94.68 61.85
C GLY A 208 -8.26 -95.92 61.13
N SER A 209 -9.02 -96.61 60.28
CA SER A 209 -8.53 -97.80 59.58
C SER A 209 -7.44 -97.46 58.55
N MET A 210 -6.52 -98.40 58.28
CA MET A 210 -5.40 -98.18 57.37
C MET A 210 -5.83 -97.78 55.93
N HIS A 211 -7.02 -98.18 55.51
CA HIS A 211 -7.52 -97.92 54.15
C HIS A 211 -8.40 -96.68 54.03
N SER A 212 -9.15 -96.33 55.08
CA SER A 212 -10.02 -95.14 55.10
C SER A 212 -9.31 -93.88 55.59
N TRP A 213 -8.40 -94.02 56.55
CA TRP A 213 -7.80 -92.88 57.22
C TRP A 213 -7.07 -91.90 56.29
N PRO A 214 -6.28 -92.33 55.29
CA PRO A 214 -5.62 -91.40 54.37
C PRO A 214 -6.58 -90.46 53.64
N ALA A 215 -7.74 -90.97 53.20
CA ALA A 215 -8.75 -90.17 52.49
C ALA A 215 -9.51 -89.24 53.45
N LEU A 216 -9.91 -89.75 54.62
CA LEU A 216 -10.64 -88.98 55.63
C LEU A 216 -9.77 -87.88 56.28
N LEU A 217 -8.48 -88.16 56.50
CA LEU A 217 -7.51 -87.17 56.94
C LEU A 217 -7.36 -86.04 55.91
N ALA A 218 -7.35 -86.39 54.62
CA ALA A 218 -7.24 -85.44 53.54
C ALA A 218 -8.52 -84.58 53.39
N VAL A 219 -9.69 -85.09 53.77
CA VAL A 219 -10.92 -84.30 53.89
C VAL A 219 -10.76 -83.23 54.97
N LEU A 220 -10.33 -83.62 56.19
CA LEU A 220 -10.11 -82.67 57.28
C LEU A 220 -9.06 -81.62 56.91
N HIS A 221 -7.95 -82.04 56.29
CA HIS A 221 -6.90 -81.14 55.83
C HIS A 221 -7.42 -80.13 54.79
N TRP A 222 -8.24 -80.59 53.84
CA TRP A 222 -8.86 -79.69 52.87
C TRP A 222 -9.81 -78.68 53.54
N LEU A 223 -10.62 -79.11 54.51
CA LEU A 223 -11.49 -78.19 55.26
C LEU A 223 -10.70 -77.15 56.04
N VAL A 224 -9.55 -77.53 56.62
CA VAL A 224 -8.61 -76.60 57.27
C VAL A 224 -8.13 -75.54 56.27
N GLU A 225 -7.68 -75.96 55.08
CA GLU A 225 -7.22 -75.03 54.06
C GLU A 225 -8.35 -74.12 53.53
N MET A 226 -9.59 -74.62 53.44
CA MET A 226 -10.76 -73.79 53.11
C MET A 226 -11.08 -72.79 54.20
N GLY A 227 -10.98 -73.19 55.47
CA GLY A 227 -11.17 -72.29 56.62
C GLY A 227 -10.15 -71.15 56.64
N LYS A 228 -8.86 -71.47 56.43
CA LYS A 228 -7.79 -70.47 56.27
C LYS A 228 -8.05 -69.54 55.09
N ALA A 229 -8.41 -70.10 53.93
CA ALA A 229 -8.70 -69.30 52.74
C ALA A 229 -9.86 -68.33 52.97
N ARG A 230 -10.93 -68.78 53.64
CA ARG A 230 -12.06 -67.93 54.02
C ARG A 230 -11.65 -66.79 54.95
N LEU A 231 -10.89 -67.07 56.01
CA LEU A 231 -10.44 -66.03 56.94
C LEU A 231 -9.51 -65.03 56.26
N ASN A 232 -8.54 -65.51 55.47
CA ASN A 232 -7.68 -64.63 54.69
C ASN A 232 -8.46 -63.71 53.74
N TYR A 233 -9.56 -64.21 53.16
CA TYR A 233 -10.45 -63.39 52.33
C TYR A 233 -11.20 -62.35 53.18
N LEU A 234 -11.81 -62.75 54.30
CA LEU A 234 -12.57 -61.83 55.16
C LEU A 234 -11.69 -60.75 55.82
N GLU A 235 -10.44 -61.09 56.13
CA GLU A 235 -9.45 -60.20 56.71
C GLU A 235 -8.68 -59.39 55.64
N SER A 236 -8.89 -59.67 54.35
CA SER A 236 -8.24 -58.94 53.28
C SER A 236 -8.63 -57.47 53.31
N GLU A 237 -7.65 -56.56 53.39
CA GLU A 237 -7.90 -55.12 53.45
C GLU A 237 -8.45 -54.58 52.13
N ASP A 238 -7.94 -55.09 51.01
CA ASP A 238 -8.13 -54.53 49.66
C ASP A 238 -9.15 -55.30 48.79
N ASP A 239 -9.78 -56.38 49.28
CA ASP A 239 -10.70 -57.14 48.44
C ASP A 239 -12.00 -56.35 48.18
N PRO A 240 -12.26 -55.92 46.93
CA PRO A 240 -13.41 -55.08 46.61
C PRO A 240 -14.76 -55.75 46.84
N THR A 241 -14.79 -57.09 46.91
CA THR A 241 -16.04 -57.85 47.05
C THR A 241 -16.56 -57.89 48.48
N LEU A 242 -15.75 -57.51 49.48
CA LEU A 242 -16.17 -57.39 50.87
C LEU A 242 -17.09 -56.19 51.14
N GLN A 243 -17.05 -55.16 50.29
CA GLN A 243 -17.95 -53.99 50.33
C GLN A 243 -18.05 -53.31 51.72
N ILE A 244 -16.94 -53.24 52.46
CA ILE A 244 -16.90 -52.65 53.80
C ILE A 244 -16.78 -51.11 53.69
N VAL A 245 -17.80 -50.38 54.16
CA VAL A 245 -17.90 -48.92 54.02
C VAL A 245 -16.77 -48.17 54.74
N ASP A 246 -16.38 -48.62 55.94
CA ASP A 246 -15.31 -47.98 56.74
C ASP A 246 -13.94 -47.99 56.05
N ARG A 247 -13.76 -48.84 55.04
CA ARG A 247 -12.51 -48.96 54.27
C ARG A 247 -12.51 -48.12 53.00
N ILE A 248 -13.61 -47.43 52.69
CA ILE A 248 -13.70 -46.58 51.52
C ILE A 248 -12.83 -45.33 51.75
N PRO A 249 -11.86 -45.03 50.87
CA PRO A 249 -11.07 -43.81 50.97
C PRO A 249 -11.96 -42.56 50.92
N GLU A 250 -11.54 -41.47 51.56
CA GLU A 250 -12.28 -40.19 51.51
C GLU A 250 -12.41 -39.65 50.07
N GLU A 251 -11.37 -39.88 49.27
CA GLU A 251 -11.36 -39.59 47.84
C GLU A 251 -11.44 -40.89 47.03
N PHE A 252 -12.57 -41.09 46.35
CA PHE A 252 -12.75 -42.28 45.52
C PHE A 252 -13.45 -41.96 44.19
N SER A 253 -13.07 -42.69 43.15
CA SER A 253 -13.70 -42.61 41.81
C SER A 253 -14.09 -43.99 41.26
N ASP A 254 -13.70 -45.08 41.93
CA ASP A 254 -13.99 -46.43 41.47
C ASP A 254 -15.50 -46.74 41.64
N PRO A 255 -16.18 -47.24 40.60
CA PRO A 255 -17.56 -47.74 40.70
C PRO A 255 -17.82 -48.70 41.86
N ILE A 256 -16.82 -49.48 42.29
CA ILE A 256 -16.95 -50.45 43.38
C ILE A 256 -17.25 -49.76 44.71
N HIS A 257 -16.60 -48.64 45.02
CA HIS A 257 -16.88 -47.87 46.23
C HIS A 257 -18.28 -47.25 46.22
N HIS A 258 -18.73 -46.81 45.04
CA HIS A 258 -20.12 -46.36 44.86
C HIS A 258 -21.12 -47.50 45.08
N GLN A 259 -20.79 -48.71 44.62
CA GLN A 259 -21.61 -49.89 44.84
C GLN A 259 -21.66 -50.28 46.32
N ALA A 260 -20.55 -50.25 47.04
CA ALA A 260 -20.50 -50.54 48.48
C ALA A 260 -21.37 -49.56 49.29
N LEU A 261 -21.27 -48.25 49.03
CA LEU A 261 -22.13 -47.25 49.68
C LEU A 261 -23.61 -47.45 49.34
N ALA A 262 -23.92 -47.78 48.08
CA ALA A 262 -25.29 -48.05 47.68
C ALA A 262 -25.84 -49.33 48.33
N PHE A 263 -25.02 -50.38 48.43
CA PHE A 263 -25.41 -51.64 49.06
C PHE A 263 -25.70 -51.44 50.55
N GLU A 264 -24.86 -50.68 51.27
CA GLU A 264 -25.10 -50.33 52.67
C GLU A 264 -26.40 -49.54 52.81
N TYR A 265 -26.58 -48.49 52.00
CA TYR A 265 -27.81 -47.69 51.99
C TYR A 265 -29.05 -48.55 51.78
N PHE A 266 -29.06 -49.41 50.75
CA PHE A 266 -30.20 -50.28 50.49
C PHE A 266 -30.41 -51.31 51.60
N SER A 267 -29.34 -51.84 52.20
CA SER A 267 -29.43 -52.81 53.28
C SER A 267 -30.07 -52.18 54.53
N GLU A 268 -29.58 -51.02 54.95
CA GLU A 268 -30.14 -50.28 56.09
C GLU A 268 -31.55 -49.77 55.83
N ALA A 269 -31.81 -49.22 54.63
CA ALA A 269 -33.14 -48.76 54.25
C ALA A 269 -34.14 -49.92 54.18
N TYR A 270 -33.71 -51.10 53.72
CA TYR A 270 -34.55 -52.28 53.68
C TYR A 270 -34.83 -52.85 55.08
N VAL A 271 -33.87 -52.76 56.00
CA VAL A 271 -34.11 -53.03 57.42
C VAL A 271 -35.13 -52.04 57.99
N ALA A 272 -34.99 -50.75 57.74
CA ALA A 272 -35.96 -49.74 58.17
C ALA A 272 -37.36 -49.98 57.59
N PHE A 273 -37.43 -50.40 56.32
CA PHE A 273 -38.67 -50.78 55.65
C PHE A 273 -39.36 -51.97 56.34
N PHE A 274 -38.61 -52.99 56.76
CA PHE A 274 -39.18 -54.09 57.56
C PHE A 274 -39.72 -53.64 58.92
N HIS A 275 -39.20 -52.54 59.46
CA HIS A 275 -39.74 -51.90 60.67
C HIS A 275 -40.90 -50.94 60.37
N GLY A 276 -41.39 -50.88 59.12
CA GLY A 276 -42.54 -50.08 58.70
C GLY A 276 -42.22 -48.64 58.33
N ALA A 277 -40.95 -48.29 58.11
CA ALA A 277 -40.56 -46.97 57.63
C ALA A 277 -40.73 -46.86 56.10
N ASP A 278 -41.38 -45.78 55.65
CA ASP A 278 -41.50 -45.42 54.22
C ASP A 278 -40.58 -44.25 53.82
N ILE A 279 -39.85 -43.67 54.78
CA ILE A 279 -38.93 -42.54 54.59
C ILE A 279 -37.63 -42.83 55.33
N PHE A 280 -36.49 -42.65 54.65
CA PHE A 280 -35.17 -43.12 55.08
C PHE A 280 -34.19 -41.98 55.37
N HIS A 281 -34.63 -40.98 56.15
CA HIS A 281 -33.85 -39.75 56.39
C HIS A 281 -32.45 -40.00 57.00
N GLU A 282 -32.32 -40.99 57.87
CA GLU A 282 -31.03 -41.31 58.50
C GLU A 282 -30.05 -41.90 57.47
N GLN A 283 -30.54 -42.80 56.62
CA GLN A 283 -29.78 -43.45 55.56
C GLN A 283 -29.40 -42.44 54.46
N ASP A 284 -30.33 -41.56 54.08
CA ASP A 284 -30.08 -40.47 53.14
C ASP A 284 -28.97 -39.56 53.68
N LYS A 285 -29.06 -39.16 54.96
CA LYS A 285 -28.05 -38.31 55.60
C LYS A 285 -26.68 -38.98 55.70
N ALA A 286 -26.63 -40.28 55.99
CA ALA A 286 -25.38 -41.03 56.04
C ALA A 286 -24.70 -41.06 54.66
N LEU A 287 -25.48 -41.34 53.60
CA LEU A 287 -25.01 -41.33 52.22
C LEU A 287 -24.55 -39.93 51.79
N GLU A 288 -25.35 -38.90 52.07
CA GLU A 288 -25.01 -37.50 51.80
C GLU A 288 -23.70 -37.10 52.48
N THR A 289 -23.48 -37.52 53.73
CA THR A 289 -22.24 -37.23 54.47
C THR A 289 -21.03 -37.84 53.77
N SER A 290 -21.12 -39.09 53.30
CA SER A 290 -20.05 -39.76 52.57
C SER A 290 -19.72 -39.06 51.24
N TYR A 291 -20.74 -38.63 50.49
CA TYR A 291 -20.54 -37.87 49.25
C TYR A 291 -20.09 -36.42 49.48
N ALA A 292 -20.51 -35.79 50.58
CA ALA A 292 -20.06 -34.46 50.95
C ALA A 292 -18.55 -34.44 51.26
N LYS A 293 -18.06 -35.43 52.02
CA LYS A 293 -16.63 -35.62 52.26
C LYS A 293 -15.85 -35.81 50.95
N LYS A 294 -16.33 -36.67 50.06
CA LYS A 294 -15.74 -36.85 48.72
C LYS A 294 -15.67 -35.54 47.93
N ASN A 295 -16.72 -34.71 48.02
CA ASN A 295 -16.82 -33.47 47.25
C ASN A 295 -16.10 -32.29 47.91
N GLU A 296 -15.71 -32.36 49.17
CA GLU A 296 -15.13 -31.25 49.94
C GLU A 296 -13.92 -30.63 49.23
N ARG A 297 -12.96 -31.46 48.82
CA ARG A 297 -11.79 -31.00 48.06
C ARG A 297 -12.16 -30.40 46.71
N VAL A 298 -13.09 -31.02 45.99
CA VAL A 298 -13.53 -30.52 44.68
C VAL A 298 -14.21 -29.16 44.80
N VAL A 299 -14.99 -28.97 45.86
CA VAL A 299 -15.65 -27.69 46.19
C VAL A 299 -14.59 -26.64 46.53
N GLY A 300 -13.62 -26.96 47.39
CA GLY A 300 -12.50 -26.05 47.71
C GLY A 300 -11.69 -25.64 46.48
N ASP A 301 -11.26 -26.60 45.66
CA ASP A 301 -10.55 -26.35 44.41
C ASP A 301 -11.36 -25.45 43.44
N LEU A 302 -12.68 -25.61 43.43
CA LEU A 302 -13.58 -24.83 42.60
C LEU A 302 -13.70 -23.39 43.11
N GLU A 303 -13.76 -23.19 44.43
CA GLU A 303 -13.75 -21.86 45.06
C GLU A 303 -12.44 -21.11 44.79
N ASP A 304 -11.29 -21.77 44.95
CA ASP A 304 -9.98 -21.21 44.64
C ASP A 304 -9.86 -20.81 43.17
N LYS A 305 -10.31 -21.68 42.26
CA LYS A 305 -10.33 -21.37 40.82
C LYS A 305 -11.25 -20.21 40.49
N LYS A 306 -12.43 -20.11 41.15
CA LYS A 306 -13.32 -18.96 40.99
C LYS A 306 -12.68 -17.67 41.48
N ALA A 307 -12.00 -17.69 42.62
CA ALA A 307 -11.29 -16.53 43.16
C ALA A 307 -10.17 -16.08 42.22
N LEU A 308 -9.37 -17.02 41.71
CA LEU A 308 -8.32 -16.74 40.73
C LEU A 308 -8.90 -16.15 39.44
N LEU A 309 -9.98 -16.73 38.91
CA LEU A 309 -10.65 -16.21 37.73
C LEU A 309 -11.14 -14.78 37.95
N ALA A 310 -11.76 -14.49 39.10
CA ALA A 310 -12.20 -13.15 39.44
C ALA A 310 -11.04 -12.16 39.53
N GLN A 311 -9.89 -12.56 40.11
CA GLN A 311 -8.69 -11.74 40.14
C GLN A 311 -8.16 -11.46 38.73
N ARG A 312 -8.02 -12.50 37.89
CA ARG A 312 -7.56 -12.35 36.51
C ARG A 312 -8.51 -11.51 35.65
N ALA A 313 -9.81 -11.64 35.87
CA ALA A 313 -10.81 -10.81 35.20
C ALA A 313 -10.63 -9.33 35.57
N LYS A 314 -10.41 -9.02 36.87
CA LYS A 314 -10.09 -7.66 37.32
C LYS A 314 -8.80 -7.13 36.70
N GLU A 315 -7.70 -7.91 36.73
CA GLU A 315 -6.44 -7.54 36.10
C GLU A 315 -6.61 -7.26 34.60
N LEU A 316 -7.41 -8.08 33.92
CA LEU A 316 -7.70 -7.92 32.50
C LEU A 316 -8.52 -6.65 32.23
N ASP A 317 -9.53 -6.38 33.05
CA ASP A 317 -10.34 -5.16 32.95
C ASP A 317 -9.51 -3.90 33.26
N GLU A 318 -8.61 -3.96 34.24
CA GLU A 318 -7.64 -2.88 34.52
C GLU A 318 -6.69 -2.65 33.34
N LEU A 319 -6.17 -3.73 32.75
CA LEU A 319 -5.33 -3.65 31.55
C LEU A 319 -6.09 -3.07 30.35
N ARG A 320 -7.37 -3.44 30.17
CA ARG A 320 -8.24 -2.89 29.12
C ARG A 320 -8.64 -1.43 29.37
N ALA A 321 -8.91 -1.06 30.61
CA ALA A 321 -9.25 0.30 31.02
C ALA A 321 -8.04 1.24 30.96
N SER A 322 -6.84 0.72 31.22
CA SER A 322 -5.60 1.44 30.96
C SER A 322 -5.45 1.62 29.44
N LYS A 323 -5.70 2.84 28.93
CA LYS A 323 -5.39 3.17 27.54
C LYS A 323 -3.94 2.81 27.24
N ALA A 324 -3.78 1.99 26.21
CA ALA A 324 -2.59 1.26 25.77
C ALA A 324 -1.28 1.82 26.35
N PRO A 325 -0.63 1.10 27.29
CA PRO A 325 0.76 1.36 27.66
C PRO A 325 1.65 1.59 26.43
N LEU A 326 1.33 0.91 25.31
CA LEU A 326 1.97 1.10 24.02
C LEU A 326 1.79 2.51 23.43
N GLU A 327 0.60 3.11 23.45
CA GLU A 327 0.40 4.48 22.94
C GLU A 327 1.15 5.51 23.80
N LYS A 328 1.18 5.31 25.12
CA LYS A 328 1.98 6.16 26.02
C LYS A 328 3.48 6.02 25.72
N LEU A 329 3.97 4.79 25.56
CA LEU A 329 5.36 4.52 25.20
C LEU A 329 5.72 5.06 23.82
N GLN A 330 4.82 4.97 22.84
CA GLN A 330 5.01 5.54 21.49
C GLN A 330 5.12 7.07 21.53
N LYS A 331 4.28 7.75 22.33
CA LYS A 331 4.39 9.20 22.55
C LYS A 331 5.70 9.59 23.22
N ILE A 332 6.13 8.83 24.23
CA ILE A 332 7.40 9.05 24.92
C ILE A 332 8.56 8.84 23.93
N GLN A 333 8.53 7.75 23.14
CA GLN A 333 9.54 7.48 22.13
C GLN A 333 9.63 8.60 21.09
N ALA A 334 8.50 9.10 20.59
CA ALA A 334 8.48 10.23 19.66
C ALA A 334 9.11 11.48 20.27
N CYS A 335 8.77 11.80 21.53
CA CYS A 335 9.38 12.93 22.24
C CYS A 335 10.90 12.77 22.42
N ILE A 336 11.37 11.57 22.76
CA ILE A 336 12.80 11.29 22.92
C ILE A 336 13.53 11.41 21.58
N LEU A 337 12.93 10.97 20.47
CA LEU A 337 13.52 11.11 19.14
C LEU A 337 13.61 12.58 18.70
N ASP A 338 12.56 13.36 18.95
CA ASP A 338 12.56 14.81 18.67
C ASP A 338 13.62 15.53 19.52
N ASP A 339 13.75 15.19 20.79
CA ASP A 339 14.75 15.79 21.67
C ASP A 339 16.17 15.38 21.27
N ARG A 340 16.39 14.13 20.85
CA ARG A 340 17.67 13.69 20.27
C ARG A 340 18.02 14.53 19.04
N ALA A 341 17.09 14.73 18.11
CA ALA A 341 17.33 15.54 16.92
C ALA A 341 17.71 16.99 17.28
N LYS A 342 17.02 17.61 18.27
CA LYS A 342 17.38 18.94 18.78
C LYS A 342 18.77 18.97 19.39
N PHE A 343 19.16 17.94 20.15
CA PHE A 343 20.50 17.87 20.73
C PHE A 343 21.58 17.69 19.68
N ASP A 344 21.35 16.86 18.66
CA ASP A 344 22.27 16.68 17.53
C ASP A 344 22.46 18.01 16.76
N ASP A 345 21.39 18.77 16.51
CA ASP A 345 21.46 20.11 15.91
C ASP A 345 22.28 21.10 16.76
N VAL A 346 22.07 21.08 18.09
CA VAL A 346 22.84 21.93 19.02
C VAL A 346 24.31 21.52 19.02
N LEU A 347 24.62 20.22 19.04
CA LEU A 347 25.99 19.72 18.98
C LEU A 347 26.67 20.16 17.68
N HIS A 348 26.03 20.00 16.52
CA HIS A 348 26.58 20.47 15.26
C HIS A 348 26.85 21.98 15.23
N ARG A 349 25.96 22.80 15.78
CA ARG A 349 26.19 24.25 15.91
C ARG A 349 27.39 24.56 16.81
N LEU A 350 27.50 23.88 17.95
CA LEU A 350 28.60 24.09 18.89
C LEU A 350 29.93 23.60 18.33
N GLU A 351 29.95 22.46 17.62
CA GLU A 351 31.14 21.94 16.94
C GLU A 351 31.60 22.87 15.82
N SER A 352 30.67 23.40 15.02
CA SER A 352 30.98 24.38 13.98
C SER A 352 31.56 25.66 14.58
N ARG A 353 30.93 26.19 15.64
CA ARG A 353 31.44 27.36 16.36
C ARG A 353 32.81 27.11 16.99
N LYS A 354 33.02 25.93 17.60
CA LYS A 354 34.31 25.51 18.14
C LYS A 354 35.36 25.51 17.04
N ARG A 355 35.06 24.92 15.88
CA ARG A 355 35.96 24.86 14.72
C ARG A 355 36.34 26.28 14.23
N GLN A 356 35.34 27.15 14.05
CA GLN A 356 35.56 28.54 13.67
C GLN A 356 36.43 29.30 14.67
N LEU A 357 36.15 29.15 15.98
CA LEU A 357 36.98 29.77 17.02
C LEU A 357 38.41 29.22 17.01
N THR A 358 38.59 27.91 16.86
CA THR A 358 39.93 27.31 16.81
C THR A 358 40.73 27.79 15.60
N GLU A 359 40.08 27.92 14.44
CA GLU A 359 40.72 28.45 13.23
C GLU A 359 41.04 29.94 13.38
N SER A 360 40.13 30.73 13.95
CA SER A 360 40.37 32.15 14.25
C SER A 360 41.54 32.31 15.21
N VAL A 361 41.60 31.53 16.29
CA VAL A 361 42.72 31.56 17.24
C VAL A 361 44.02 31.16 16.56
N ALA A 362 44.01 30.16 15.68
CA ALA A 362 45.20 29.76 14.92
C ALA A 362 45.67 30.88 13.98
N ARG A 363 44.74 31.54 13.28
CA ARG A 363 45.01 32.68 12.39
C ARG A 363 45.59 33.86 13.15
N GLU A 364 44.96 34.27 14.25
CA GLU A 364 45.43 35.36 15.12
C GLU A 364 46.81 35.05 15.70
N LYS A 365 47.08 33.81 16.11
CA LYS A 365 48.42 33.39 16.57
C LYS A 365 49.47 33.50 15.45
N ALA A 366 49.14 33.07 14.23
CA ALA A 366 50.03 33.16 13.09
C ALA A 366 50.31 34.62 12.70
N GLU A 367 49.28 35.47 12.71
CA GLU A 367 49.42 36.90 12.42
C GLU A 367 50.22 37.62 13.51
N LEU A 368 49.99 37.31 14.78
CA LEU A 368 50.76 37.86 15.89
C LEU A 368 52.24 37.46 15.78
N ALA A 369 52.53 36.20 15.44
CA ALA A 369 53.90 35.74 15.19
C ALA A 369 54.56 36.51 14.03
N ALA A 370 53.85 36.68 12.90
CA ALA A 370 54.34 37.43 11.75
C ALA A 370 54.57 38.92 12.08
N ARG A 371 53.63 39.56 12.80
CA ARG A 371 53.77 40.95 13.25
C ARG A 371 54.92 41.12 14.24
N SER A 372 55.12 40.16 15.15
CA SER A 372 56.26 40.17 16.07
C SER A 372 57.58 40.09 15.32
N GLN A 373 57.68 39.19 14.33
CA GLN A 373 58.87 39.06 13.48
C GLN A 373 59.14 40.34 12.68
N ASN A 374 58.10 40.93 12.09
CA ASN A 374 58.22 42.20 11.37
C ASN A 374 58.64 43.35 12.29
N PHE A 375 58.12 43.39 13.52
CA PHE A 375 58.51 44.37 14.51
C PHE A 375 59.99 44.22 14.89
N ASP A 376 60.46 42.99 15.10
CA ASP A 376 61.87 42.72 15.41
C ASP A 376 62.78 43.11 14.23
N GLN A 377 62.36 42.86 12.98
CA GLN A 377 63.08 43.29 11.79
C GLN A 377 63.13 44.82 11.66
N LEU A 378 61.98 45.49 11.79
CA LEU A 378 61.89 46.96 11.74
C LEU A 378 62.70 47.61 12.86
N LYS A 379 62.73 47.01 14.05
CA LYS A 379 63.54 47.47 15.17
C LYS A 379 65.03 47.36 14.84
N ALA A 380 65.47 46.23 14.27
CA ALA A 380 66.85 46.04 13.83
C ALA A 380 67.24 47.01 12.70
N GLU A 381 66.33 47.26 11.74
CA GLU A 381 66.53 48.25 10.67
C GLU A 381 66.57 49.68 11.21
N HIS A 382 65.69 50.03 12.15
CA HIS A 382 65.70 51.33 12.80
C HIS A 382 66.99 51.55 13.58
N GLU A 383 67.47 50.57 14.33
CA GLU A 383 68.77 50.62 15.02
C GLU A 383 69.91 50.81 14.02
N LYS A 384 69.90 50.07 12.90
CA LYS A 384 70.88 50.21 11.82
C LYS A 384 70.84 51.59 11.15
N LEU A 385 69.67 52.09 10.79
CA LEU A 385 69.49 53.41 10.16
C LEU A 385 69.85 54.53 11.14
N THR A 386 69.48 54.39 12.42
CA THR A 386 69.90 55.34 13.46
C THR A 386 71.42 55.40 13.55
N GLU A 387 72.11 54.27 13.45
CA GLU A 387 73.56 54.24 13.40
C GLU A 387 74.12 54.89 12.13
N VAL A 388 73.54 54.61 10.96
CA VAL A 388 73.93 55.26 9.70
C VAL A 388 73.73 56.77 9.76
N VAL A 389 72.62 57.25 10.34
CA VAL A 389 72.33 58.68 10.54
C VAL A 389 73.28 59.30 11.56
N LYS A 390 73.67 58.59 12.63
CA LYS A 390 74.71 59.08 13.55
C LYS A 390 76.07 59.23 12.85
N VAL A 391 76.39 58.34 11.91
CA VAL A 391 77.62 58.39 11.11
C VAL A 391 77.55 59.51 10.06
N GLN A 392 76.39 59.69 9.44
CA GLN A 392 76.12 60.79 8.52
C GLN A 392 75.83 62.07 9.32
N ASN A 393 76.86 62.84 9.65
CA ASN A 393 76.73 64.16 10.28
C ASN A 393 76.00 65.18 9.37
N LEU A 394 74.71 64.98 9.12
CA LEU A 394 73.84 65.87 8.34
C LEU A 394 73.13 66.84 9.27
N THR A 395 73.14 68.11 8.89
CA THR A 395 72.48 69.16 9.68
C THR A 395 70.97 69.16 9.40
N PRO A 396 70.11 69.52 10.39
CA PRO A 396 68.66 69.61 10.18
C PRO A 396 68.25 70.51 9.02
N GLU A 397 69.08 71.52 8.71
CA GLU A 397 68.86 72.46 7.61
C GLU A 397 69.07 71.81 6.22
N GLU A 398 70.04 70.90 6.08
CA GLU A 398 70.27 70.16 4.83
C GLU A 398 69.14 69.16 4.52
N VAL A 399 68.58 68.51 5.55
CA VAL A 399 67.45 67.59 5.39
C VAL A 399 66.19 68.32 4.91
N ILE A 400 65.96 69.54 5.42
CA ILE A 400 64.84 70.38 4.96
C ILE A 400 65.02 70.78 3.49
N ARG A 401 66.25 71.16 3.08
CA ARG A 401 66.55 71.52 1.69
C ARG A 401 66.33 70.36 0.72
N MET A 402 66.78 69.16 1.11
CA MET A 402 66.62 67.95 0.32
C MET A 402 65.13 67.56 0.16
N ASN A 403 64.33 67.72 1.21
CA ASN A 403 62.88 67.49 1.14
C ASN A 403 62.16 68.51 0.25
N THR A 404 62.55 69.79 0.30
CA THR A 404 61.96 70.81 -0.60
C THR A 404 62.31 70.56 -2.07
N ASP A 405 63.54 70.12 -2.35
CA ASP A 405 63.96 69.77 -3.71
C ASP A 405 63.21 68.53 -4.20
N HIS A 406 63.01 67.52 -3.34
CA HIS A 406 62.21 66.33 -3.68
C HIS A 406 60.74 66.66 -3.96
N GLU A 407 60.10 67.53 -3.16
CA GLU A 407 58.72 67.96 -3.39
C GLU A 407 58.54 68.74 -4.70
N THR A 408 59.50 69.61 -5.04
CA THR A 408 59.45 70.36 -6.31
C THR A 408 59.67 69.46 -7.53
N LEU A 409 60.59 68.50 -7.45
CA LEU A 409 60.80 67.48 -8.48
C LEU A 409 59.58 66.59 -8.67
N ALA A 410 58.93 66.17 -7.58
CA ALA A 410 57.71 65.36 -7.63
C ALA A 410 56.55 66.08 -8.34
N ARG A 411 56.31 67.37 -8.01
CA ARG A 411 55.28 68.18 -8.70
C ARG A 411 55.56 68.34 -10.20
N ASN A 412 56.81 68.64 -10.57
CA ASN A 412 57.19 68.78 -11.98
C ASN A 412 56.98 67.46 -12.77
N LEU A 413 57.17 66.31 -12.13
CA LEU A 413 56.93 65.00 -12.76
C LEU A 413 55.44 64.73 -12.99
N GLU A 414 54.59 65.10 -12.04
CA GLU A 414 53.13 64.97 -12.14
C GLU A 414 52.58 65.84 -13.30
N ASP A 415 53.04 67.10 -13.40
CA ASP A 415 52.65 68.03 -14.47
C ASP A 415 53.06 67.52 -15.86
N LEU A 416 54.25 66.93 -15.98
CA LEU A 416 54.72 66.33 -17.22
C LEU A 416 53.89 65.09 -17.61
N LYS A 417 53.51 64.24 -16.65
CA LYS A 417 52.61 63.10 -16.91
C LYS A 417 51.24 63.56 -17.41
N TYR A 418 50.69 64.62 -16.82
CA TYR A 418 49.42 65.19 -17.24
C TYR A 418 49.48 65.68 -18.70
N LYS A 419 50.51 66.47 -19.05
CA LYS A 419 50.72 66.96 -20.43
C LYS A 419 50.86 65.83 -21.47
N ILE A 420 51.55 64.74 -21.11
CA ILE A 420 51.69 63.57 -21.98
C ILE A 420 50.33 62.89 -22.21
N SER A 421 49.50 62.79 -21.17
CA SER A 421 48.16 62.19 -21.29
C SER A 421 47.22 62.99 -22.19
N GLU A 422 47.29 64.32 -22.11
CA GLU A 422 46.49 65.23 -22.92
C GLU A 422 46.91 65.16 -24.40
N ALA A 423 48.22 65.14 -24.69
CA ALA A 423 48.74 64.95 -26.03
C ALA A 423 48.37 63.57 -26.63
N ARG A 424 48.32 62.51 -25.83
CA ARG A 424 47.85 61.20 -26.31
C ARG A 424 46.36 61.21 -26.65
N LYS A 425 45.55 61.93 -25.89
CA LYS A 425 44.12 62.06 -26.15
C LYS A 425 43.84 62.81 -27.45
N THR A 426 44.64 63.84 -27.78
CA THR A 426 44.51 64.58 -29.05
C THR A 426 44.99 63.76 -30.25
N VAL A 427 46.02 62.93 -30.12
CA VAL A 427 46.44 62.00 -31.18
C VAL A 427 45.34 60.98 -31.47
N MET A 428 44.78 60.34 -30.43
CA MET A 428 43.71 59.35 -30.60
C MET A 428 42.48 59.94 -31.30
N SER A 429 42.09 61.19 -30.99
CA SER A 429 40.94 61.83 -31.67
C SER A 429 41.22 62.14 -33.14
N LEU A 430 42.45 62.56 -33.48
CA LEU A 430 42.86 62.81 -34.86
C LEU A 430 42.98 61.52 -35.69
N GLU A 431 43.44 60.42 -35.08
CA GLU A 431 43.47 59.10 -35.71
C GLU A 431 42.05 58.67 -36.11
N VAL A 432 41.09 58.73 -35.19
CA VAL A 432 39.67 58.40 -35.46
C VAL A 432 39.12 59.22 -36.62
N ILE A 433 39.35 60.54 -36.63
CA ILE A 433 38.90 61.43 -37.71
C ILE A 433 39.52 61.03 -39.05
N THR A 434 40.81 60.69 -39.07
CA THR A 434 41.53 60.32 -40.29
C THR A 434 41.02 58.99 -40.86
N THR A 435 40.79 57.98 -40.02
CA THR A 435 40.16 56.71 -40.44
C THR A 435 38.77 56.92 -41.02
N ASN A 436 37.92 57.73 -40.37
CA ASN A 436 36.56 57.98 -40.88
C ASN A 436 36.57 58.71 -42.23
N ARG A 437 37.51 59.65 -42.42
CA ARG A 437 37.67 60.37 -43.70
C ARG A 437 38.24 59.47 -44.80
N GLY A 438 39.13 58.54 -44.47
CA GLY A 438 39.62 57.52 -45.40
C GLY A 438 38.49 56.61 -45.89
N ALA A 439 37.68 56.08 -44.98
CA ALA A 439 36.53 55.22 -45.34
C ALA A 439 35.52 55.94 -46.26
N ALA A 440 35.22 57.21 -45.98
CA ALA A 440 34.33 58.01 -46.84
C ALA A 440 34.92 58.28 -48.25
N ALA A 441 36.25 58.35 -48.37
CA ALA A 441 36.92 58.51 -49.67
C ALA A 441 36.92 57.21 -50.47
N ASP A 442 37.11 56.05 -49.82
CA ASP A 442 36.99 54.73 -50.45
C ASP A 442 35.56 54.48 -50.97
N GLU A 443 34.53 54.80 -50.18
CA GLU A 443 33.12 54.68 -50.61
C GLU A 443 32.83 55.54 -51.85
N ALA A 444 33.35 56.78 -51.89
CA ALA A 444 33.21 57.65 -53.05
C ALA A 444 33.91 57.10 -54.31
N LEU A 445 35.05 56.41 -54.14
CA LEU A 445 35.77 55.76 -55.24
C LEU A 445 35.05 54.50 -55.74
N GLU A 446 34.48 53.70 -54.84
CA GLU A 446 33.63 52.57 -55.22
C GLU A 446 32.40 53.02 -56.02
N LEU A 447 31.72 54.08 -55.58
CA LEU A 447 30.59 54.66 -56.32
C LEU A 447 31.01 55.15 -57.71
N TYR A 448 32.15 55.83 -57.81
CA TYR A 448 32.71 56.28 -59.09
C TYR A 448 33.09 55.10 -60.01
N GLY A 449 33.73 54.05 -59.49
CA GLY A 449 34.08 52.85 -60.24
C GLY A 449 32.84 52.09 -60.74
N ASN A 450 31.81 51.98 -59.91
CA ASN A 450 30.52 51.38 -60.30
C ASN A 450 29.83 52.20 -61.40
N LEU A 451 29.88 53.54 -61.32
CA LEU A 451 29.32 54.42 -62.34
C LEU A 451 30.06 54.28 -63.69
N LEU A 452 31.39 54.21 -63.67
CA LEU A 452 32.20 53.94 -64.87
C LEU A 452 31.81 52.61 -65.51
N SER A 453 31.60 51.57 -64.71
CA SER A 453 31.16 50.24 -65.18
C SER A 453 29.75 50.30 -65.80
N ALA A 454 28.78 50.93 -65.13
CA ALA A 454 27.39 51.02 -65.59
C ALA A 454 27.23 51.79 -66.91
N VAL A 455 28.05 52.81 -67.15
CA VAL A 455 28.02 53.61 -68.38
C VAL A 455 28.87 52.97 -69.50
N GLY A 456 29.49 51.81 -69.25
CA GLY A 456 30.35 51.13 -70.22
C GLY A 456 31.65 51.87 -70.52
N LEU A 457 32.09 52.74 -69.61
CA LEU A 457 33.32 53.52 -69.70
C LEU A 457 34.48 52.85 -68.93
N PHE A 458 34.39 51.53 -68.77
CA PHE A 458 35.44 50.71 -68.19
C PHE A 458 36.50 50.41 -69.28
N PRO A 459 37.80 50.50 -69.00
CA PRO A 459 38.83 50.32 -70.02
C PRO A 459 38.76 48.96 -70.75
N PRO A 460 39.02 48.90 -72.08
CA PRO A 460 39.35 50.02 -72.96
C PRO A 460 38.12 50.86 -73.34
N LEU A 461 38.29 52.18 -73.33
CA LEU A 461 37.26 53.13 -73.78
C LEU A 461 37.00 53.00 -75.29
N PRO A 462 35.82 53.39 -75.80
CA PRO A 462 35.56 53.45 -77.23
C PRO A 462 36.46 54.48 -77.95
N PRO A 463 36.77 54.28 -79.25
CA PRO A 463 37.46 55.28 -80.07
C PRO A 463 36.72 56.62 -80.01
N PRO A 464 37.38 57.77 -79.79
CA PRO A 464 38.82 58.07 -79.90
C PRO A 464 39.63 58.07 -78.58
N PHE A 465 39.15 57.46 -77.48
CA PHE A 465 39.76 57.61 -76.14
C PHE A 465 40.60 56.41 -75.65
N ASP A 466 41.06 55.55 -76.56
CA ASP A 466 41.69 54.25 -76.29
C ASP A 466 42.91 54.29 -75.34
N ASN A 467 43.57 55.44 -75.19
CA ASN A 467 44.80 55.63 -74.40
C ASN A 467 44.58 56.29 -73.02
N ILE A 468 43.34 56.47 -72.56
CA ILE A 468 43.04 57.17 -71.31
C ILE A 468 42.45 56.19 -70.29
N ASP A 469 43.11 56.07 -69.14
CA ASP A 469 42.59 55.31 -67.99
C ASP A 469 41.90 56.25 -66.99
N LEU A 470 40.63 55.96 -66.72
CA LEU A 470 39.76 56.73 -65.82
C LEU A 470 39.74 56.16 -64.38
N ARG A 471 40.51 55.11 -64.09
CA ARG A 471 40.59 54.50 -62.75
C ARG A 471 41.26 55.39 -61.71
N LEU A 472 40.77 55.30 -60.48
CA LEU A 472 41.29 56.00 -59.30
C LEU A 472 41.37 55.00 -58.13
N GLU A 473 42.50 54.96 -57.44
CA GLU A 473 42.76 54.10 -56.29
C GLU A 473 43.21 54.93 -55.08
N LEU A 474 42.79 54.59 -53.86
CA LEU A 474 43.19 55.27 -52.64
C LEU A 474 44.38 54.56 -51.96
N ASN A 475 45.38 55.33 -51.52
CA ASN A 475 46.48 54.84 -50.69
C ASN A 475 46.56 55.64 -49.38
N THR A 476 45.85 55.15 -48.36
CA THR A 476 45.76 55.76 -47.03
C THR A 476 47.03 55.61 -46.17
N ALA A 477 48.01 54.81 -46.61
CA ALA A 477 49.25 54.57 -45.87
C ALA A 477 50.37 55.59 -46.16
N THR A 478 50.13 56.55 -47.05
CA THR A 478 51.15 57.53 -47.44
C THR A 478 51.08 58.81 -46.61
N ALA A 479 52.23 59.24 -46.07
CA ALA A 479 52.35 60.47 -45.29
C ALA A 479 52.25 61.76 -46.14
N ASN A 480 52.40 61.65 -47.46
CA ASN A 480 52.37 62.79 -48.38
C ASN A 480 50.95 62.95 -48.97
N PRO A 481 50.25 64.07 -48.74
CA PRO A 481 48.87 64.25 -49.18
C PRO A 481 48.70 64.21 -50.71
N GLN A 482 49.77 64.44 -51.48
CA GLN A 482 49.74 64.38 -52.95
C GLN A 482 49.78 62.96 -53.52
N GLN A 483 50.08 61.95 -52.70
CA GLN A 483 50.19 60.54 -53.10
C GLN A 483 49.06 59.67 -52.52
N LEU A 484 48.06 60.30 -51.89
CA LEU A 484 46.89 59.61 -51.33
C LEU A 484 45.97 59.01 -52.40
N LEU A 485 45.99 59.54 -53.62
CA LEU A 485 45.14 59.11 -54.73
C LEU A 485 46.02 58.75 -55.94
N LEU A 486 45.98 57.48 -56.33
CA LEU A 486 46.72 56.89 -57.45
C LEU A 486 45.81 56.87 -58.67
N GLY A 487 46.23 57.47 -59.78
CA GLY A 487 45.46 57.53 -61.02
C GLY A 487 45.70 58.82 -61.81
N SER A 488 44.98 58.97 -62.91
CA SER A 488 45.01 60.18 -63.73
C SER A 488 44.46 61.39 -62.97
N ASP A 489 45.00 62.59 -63.19
CA ASP A 489 44.55 63.81 -62.51
C ASP A 489 43.05 64.07 -62.77
N ILE A 490 42.27 64.10 -61.69
CA ILE A 490 40.81 64.29 -61.72
C ILE A 490 40.42 65.54 -62.52
N ARG A 491 41.16 66.64 -62.36
CA ARG A 491 40.79 67.93 -62.97
C ARG A 491 41.28 68.08 -64.39
N LYS A 492 42.44 67.51 -64.72
CA LYS A 492 43.09 67.71 -66.03
C LYS A 492 42.78 66.64 -67.06
N VAL A 493 42.48 65.42 -66.62
CA VAL A 493 42.33 64.26 -67.51
C VAL A 493 40.94 63.64 -67.40
N ILE A 494 40.51 63.26 -66.20
CA ILE A 494 39.24 62.53 -66.01
C ILE A 494 38.03 63.41 -66.31
N LYS A 495 37.97 64.62 -65.73
CA LYS A 495 36.82 65.51 -65.94
C LYS A 495 36.67 65.98 -67.41
N PRO A 496 37.72 66.43 -68.11
CA PRO A 496 37.60 66.84 -69.51
C PRO A 496 37.18 65.69 -70.45
N THR A 497 37.64 64.47 -70.20
CA THR A 497 37.30 63.30 -71.02
C THR A 497 35.85 62.86 -70.81
N LEU A 498 35.37 62.81 -69.56
CA LEU A 498 33.95 62.60 -69.27
C LEU A 498 33.06 63.71 -69.87
N CYS A 499 33.51 64.97 -69.86
CA CYS A 499 32.81 66.07 -70.53
C CYS A 499 32.72 65.87 -72.04
N SER A 500 33.81 65.45 -72.69
CA SER A 500 33.83 65.19 -74.14
C SER A 500 32.95 63.99 -74.53
N VAL A 501 33.00 62.89 -73.75
CA VAL A 501 32.08 61.75 -73.93
C VAL A 501 30.62 62.18 -73.76
N ALA A 502 30.33 63.01 -72.76
CA ALA A 502 28.99 63.54 -72.55
C ALA A 502 28.54 64.47 -73.69
N GLU A 503 29.43 65.25 -74.29
CA GLU A 503 29.13 66.06 -75.48
C GLU A 503 28.83 65.19 -76.70
N ILE A 504 29.63 64.15 -76.97
CA ILE A 504 29.38 63.21 -78.07
C ILE A 504 28.00 62.54 -77.93
N LYS A 505 27.66 62.10 -76.71
CA LYS A 505 26.33 61.50 -76.45
C LYS A 505 25.19 62.52 -76.52
N ARG A 506 25.44 63.79 -76.20
CA ARG A 506 24.46 64.87 -76.38
C ARG A 506 24.24 65.19 -77.86
N THR A 507 25.28 65.18 -78.69
CA THR A 507 25.14 65.40 -80.13
C THR A 507 24.41 64.23 -80.79
N GLU A 508 24.76 62.98 -80.46
CA GLU A 508 24.01 61.80 -80.94
C GLU A 508 22.53 61.88 -80.55
N ARG A 509 22.22 62.29 -79.32
CA ARG A 509 20.82 62.49 -78.88
C ARG A 509 20.14 63.62 -79.65
N ALA A 510 20.84 64.72 -79.93
CA ALA A 510 20.28 65.85 -80.69
C ALA A 510 20.00 65.48 -82.15
N ASP A 511 20.83 64.63 -82.77
CA ASP A 511 20.62 64.12 -84.11
C ASP A 511 19.37 63.22 -84.17
N ILE A 512 19.22 62.30 -83.20
CA ILE A 512 18.01 61.46 -83.06
C ILE A 512 16.76 62.30 -82.81
N GLU A 513 16.85 63.34 -81.96
CA GLU A 513 15.72 64.24 -81.71
C GLU A 513 15.35 65.04 -82.98
N SER A 514 16.33 65.43 -83.79
CA SER A 514 16.09 66.11 -85.06
C SER A 514 15.40 65.20 -86.08
N GLU A 515 15.78 63.92 -86.13
CA GLU A 515 15.07 62.89 -86.92
C GLU A 515 13.63 62.71 -86.43
N ARG A 516 13.41 62.66 -85.11
CA ARG A 516 12.06 62.59 -84.52
C ARG A 516 11.21 63.80 -84.92
N ILE A 517 11.77 65.01 -84.87
CA ILE A 517 11.05 66.24 -85.28
C ILE A 517 10.66 66.20 -86.76
N LYS A 518 11.48 65.64 -87.65
CA LYS A 518 11.10 65.46 -89.07
C LYS A 518 9.89 64.54 -89.20
N VAL A 519 9.89 63.42 -88.48
CA VAL A 519 8.77 62.45 -88.50
C VAL A 519 7.50 63.09 -87.92
N ASP A 520 7.60 63.87 -86.83
CA ASP A 520 6.47 64.60 -86.27
C ASP A 520 5.89 65.62 -87.28
N ASN A 521 6.73 66.35 -88.02
CA ASN A 521 6.26 67.28 -89.06
C ASN A 521 5.55 66.57 -90.24
N GLU A 522 6.04 65.39 -90.66
CA GLU A 522 5.37 64.58 -91.68
C GLU A 522 4.00 64.08 -91.19
N LEU A 523 3.90 63.75 -89.90
CA LEU A 523 2.64 63.35 -89.26
C LEU A 523 1.63 64.52 -89.22
N ASP A 524 2.07 65.72 -88.85
CA ASP A 524 1.23 66.92 -88.80
C ASP A 524 0.68 67.28 -90.19
N GLN A 525 1.51 67.16 -91.23
CA GLN A 525 1.08 67.43 -92.61
C GLN A 525 0.00 66.46 -93.08
N LEU A 526 0.16 65.16 -92.80
CA LEU A 526 -0.87 64.15 -93.08
C LEU A 526 -2.16 64.38 -92.27
N THR A 527 -2.03 64.87 -91.04
CA THR A 527 -3.18 65.17 -90.18
C THR A 527 -4.00 66.33 -90.75
N LEU A 528 -3.33 67.39 -91.23
CA LEU A 528 -3.98 68.55 -91.83
C LEU A 528 -4.65 68.20 -93.19
N GLU A 529 -4.05 67.29 -93.96
CA GLU A 529 -4.70 66.74 -95.16
C GLU A 529 -5.98 65.97 -94.81
N CYS A 530 -5.98 65.18 -93.72
CA CYS A 530 -7.19 64.50 -93.25
C CYS A 530 -8.26 65.49 -92.79
N GLU A 531 -7.89 66.54 -92.06
CA GLU A 531 -8.84 67.59 -91.60
C GLU A 531 -9.50 68.32 -92.78
N ASN A 532 -8.73 68.67 -93.82
CA ASN A 532 -9.29 69.29 -95.02
C ASN A 532 -10.30 68.37 -95.72
N VAL A 533 -10.01 67.07 -95.84
CA VAL A 533 -10.94 66.10 -96.43
C VAL A 533 -12.20 65.96 -95.58
N ASP A 534 -12.08 65.94 -94.25
CA ASP A 534 -13.23 65.93 -93.33
C ASP A 534 -14.11 67.19 -93.50
N GLU A 535 -13.49 68.34 -93.74
CA GLU A 535 -14.20 69.60 -93.93
C GLU A 535 -14.94 69.65 -95.28
N GLU A 536 -14.32 69.11 -96.34
CA GLU A 536 -14.98 68.89 -97.64
C GLU A 536 -16.17 67.92 -97.51
N VAL A 537 -16.02 66.84 -96.75
CA VAL A 537 -17.11 65.89 -96.47
C VAL A 537 -18.26 66.59 -95.74
N ARG A 538 -17.98 67.39 -94.70
CA ARG A 538 -19.01 68.16 -93.97
C ARG A 538 -19.74 69.16 -94.87
N GLU A 539 -19.04 69.83 -95.79
CA GLU A 539 -19.69 70.71 -96.76
C GLU A 539 -20.64 69.96 -97.69
N ILE A 540 -20.23 68.78 -98.16
CA ILE A 540 -21.07 67.93 -99.00
C ILE A 540 -22.28 67.43 -98.22
N GLU A 541 -22.11 66.97 -96.98
CA GLU A 541 -23.20 66.56 -96.09
C GLU A 541 -24.21 67.69 -95.87
N LYS A 542 -23.74 68.92 -95.66
CA LYS A 542 -24.59 70.10 -95.51
C LYS A 542 -25.38 70.42 -96.79
N LYS A 543 -24.76 70.27 -97.96
CA LYS A 543 -25.44 70.42 -99.27
C LYS A 543 -26.51 69.34 -99.47
N VAL A 544 -26.24 68.10 -99.06
CA VAL A 544 -27.20 66.99 -99.10
C VAL A 544 -28.38 67.26 -98.16
N MET A 545 -28.13 67.69 -96.93
CA MET A 545 -29.19 68.07 -95.99
C MET A 545 -30.08 69.18 -96.54
N SER A 546 -29.49 70.25 -97.07
CA SER A 546 -30.24 71.37 -97.66
C SER A 546 -31.10 70.95 -98.86
N LEU A 547 -30.59 70.06 -99.72
CA LEU A 547 -31.35 69.54 -100.85
C LEU A 547 -32.49 68.61 -100.39
N ASN A 548 -32.27 67.85 -99.31
CA ASN A 548 -33.31 67.00 -98.75
C ASN A 548 -34.43 67.83 -98.12
N GLU A 549 -34.09 68.90 -97.39
CA GLU A 549 -35.05 69.85 -96.82
C GLU A 549 -35.87 70.56 -97.93
N GLN A 550 -35.23 70.96 -99.03
CA GLN A 550 -35.94 71.50 -100.20
C GLN A 550 -36.87 70.47 -100.86
N ALA A 551 -36.48 69.20 -100.87
CA ALA A 551 -37.33 68.13 -101.41
C ALA A 551 -38.55 67.86 -100.50
N ASP A 552 -38.36 67.90 -99.18
CA ASP A 552 -39.44 67.77 -98.19
C ASP A 552 -40.40 68.98 -98.25
N ASP A 553 -39.88 70.21 -98.35
CA ASP A 553 -40.69 71.43 -98.51
C ASP A 553 -41.54 71.39 -99.80
N LEU A 554 -40.96 70.93 -100.92
CA LEU A 554 -41.69 70.76 -102.18
C LEU A 554 -42.77 69.68 -102.08
N ARG A 555 -42.48 68.59 -101.35
CA ARG A 555 -43.45 67.52 -101.10
C ARG A 555 -44.61 68.02 -100.25
N ASP A 556 -44.33 68.77 -99.18
CA ASP A 556 -45.35 69.36 -98.31
C ASP A 556 -46.18 70.42 -99.03
N ALA A 557 -45.55 71.26 -99.86
CA ALA A 557 -46.25 72.22 -100.71
C ALA A 557 -47.19 71.52 -101.71
N ALA A 558 -46.72 70.47 -102.39
CA ALA A 558 -47.54 69.69 -103.32
C ALA A 558 -48.70 68.97 -102.60
N GLN A 559 -48.47 68.46 -101.38
CA GLN A 559 -49.50 67.82 -100.58
C GLN A 559 -50.56 68.84 -100.10
N GLN A 560 -50.14 70.03 -99.70
CA GLN A 560 -51.03 71.11 -99.30
C GLN A 560 -51.85 71.63 -100.49
N GLU A 561 -51.23 71.80 -101.66
CA GLU A 561 -51.92 72.20 -102.90
C GLU A 561 -52.94 71.13 -103.32
N SER A 562 -52.60 69.85 -103.19
CA SER A 562 -53.54 68.73 -103.40
C SER A 562 -54.72 68.76 -102.42
N MET A 563 -54.49 69.08 -101.15
CA MET A 563 -55.57 69.23 -100.15
C MET A 563 -56.49 70.42 -100.47
N VAL A 564 -55.95 71.57 -100.86
CA VAL A 564 -56.73 72.75 -101.26
C VAL A 564 -57.55 72.45 -102.53
N SER A 565 -56.93 71.83 -103.54
CA SER A 565 -57.61 71.44 -104.77
C SER A 565 -58.74 70.42 -104.51
N ASN A 566 -58.52 69.43 -103.64
CA ASN A 566 -59.58 68.50 -103.21
C ASN A 566 -60.71 69.20 -102.45
N ALA A 567 -60.39 70.19 -101.61
CA ALA A 567 -61.41 70.96 -100.89
C ALA A 567 -62.27 71.82 -101.85
N GLU A 568 -61.65 72.45 -102.85
CA GLU A 568 -62.38 73.16 -103.91
C GLU A 568 -63.23 72.21 -104.76
N ALA A 569 -62.70 71.05 -105.13
CA ALA A 569 -63.46 70.01 -105.84
C ALA A 569 -64.69 69.55 -105.04
N ALA A 570 -64.53 69.30 -103.73
CA ALA A 570 -65.63 68.93 -102.84
C ALA A 570 -66.68 70.05 -102.71
N ARG A 571 -66.26 71.33 -102.71
CA ARG A 571 -67.19 72.46 -102.72
C ARG A 571 -67.99 72.50 -104.04
N LEU A 572 -67.31 72.35 -105.18
CA LEU A 572 -67.96 72.31 -106.49
C LEU A 572 -68.92 71.12 -106.62
N GLU A 573 -68.55 69.93 -106.13
CA GLU A 573 -69.45 68.78 -106.06
C GLU A 573 -70.70 69.06 -105.21
N LYS A 574 -70.54 69.77 -104.09
CA LYS A 574 -71.66 70.14 -103.22
C LYS A 574 -72.59 71.16 -103.86
N GLU A 575 -72.05 72.15 -104.57
CA GLU A 575 -72.82 73.10 -105.38
C GLU A 575 -73.56 72.40 -106.53
N LEU A 576 -72.92 71.43 -107.20
CA LEU A 576 -73.51 70.63 -108.28
C LEU A 576 -74.61 69.68 -107.75
N ALA A 577 -74.39 69.05 -106.59
CA ALA A 577 -75.40 68.23 -105.92
C ALA A 577 -76.61 69.06 -105.46
N HIS A 578 -76.39 70.30 -104.99
CA HIS A 578 -77.46 71.22 -104.61
C HIS A 578 -78.27 71.68 -105.83
N ALA A 579 -77.61 72.00 -106.95
CA ALA A 579 -78.28 72.28 -108.22
C ALA A 579 -79.09 71.07 -108.73
N ARG A 580 -78.55 69.85 -108.57
CA ARG A 580 -79.22 68.60 -108.99
C ARG A 580 -80.44 68.28 -108.11
N THR A 581 -80.39 68.56 -106.82
CA THR A 581 -81.55 68.40 -105.92
C THR A 581 -82.63 69.44 -106.16
N ALA A 582 -82.27 70.70 -106.48
CA ALA A 582 -83.22 71.72 -106.92
C ALA A 582 -83.95 71.34 -108.22
N ALA A 583 -83.26 70.68 -109.15
CA ALA A 583 -83.85 70.15 -110.38
C ALA A 583 -84.78 68.94 -110.14
N LEU A 584 -84.42 68.04 -109.22
CA LEU A 584 -85.22 66.85 -108.88
C LEU A 584 -86.50 67.18 -108.09
N SER A 585 -86.47 68.15 -107.18
CA SER A 585 -87.68 68.56 -106.43
C SER A 585 -88.72 69.20 -107.36
N SER A 586 -88.26 69.94 -108.36
CA SER A 586 -89.11 70.50 -109.41
C SER A 586 -89.76 69.43 -110.30
N GLY A 587 -89.13 68.24 -110.44
CA GLY A 587 -89.62 67.14 -111.26
C GLY A 587 -90.56 66.14 -110.58
N MET A 588 -90.46 65.94 -109.26
CA MET A 588 -91.24 64.90 -108.56
C MET A 588 -92.67 65.33 -108.18
N GLY A 589 -92.97 66.63 -108.05
CA GLY A 589 -94.35 67.10 -107.85
C GLY A 589 -95.26 66.90 -109.07
N VAL A 590 -94.68 66.86 -110.27
CA VAL A 590 -95.43 66.58 -111.52
C VAL A 590 -95.78 65.09 -111.63
N LYS A 591 -94.99 64.20 -111.01
CA LYS A 591 -95.19 62.74 -111.04
C LYS A 591 -96.25 62.24 -110.05
N SER A 592 -96.40 62.85 -108.86
CA SER A 592 -97.46 62.41 -107.92
C SER A 592 -98.87 62.76 -108.42
N ARG A 593 -99.00 63.72 -109.34
CA ARG A 593 -100.25 64.04 -110.04
C ARG A 593 -100.70 62.98 -111.06
N LEU A 594 -99.83 62.03 -111.43
CA LEU A 594 -100.08 61.08 -112.51
C LEU A 594 -100.33 59.64 -112.02
N GLN A 595 -99.86 59.27 -110.83
CA GLN A 595 -99.85 57.86 -110.39
C GLN A 595 -101.01 57.44 -109.46
N ALA A 596 -101.87 58.36 -109.00
CA ALA A 596 -103.04 58.03 -108.17
C ALA A 596 -104.39 58.11 -108.90
N LEU A 597 -104.40 58.32 -110.22
CA LEU A 597 -105.59 58.19 -111.07
C LEU A 597 -105.76 56.78 -111.67
N GLN A 598 -105.13 55.74 -111.08
CA GLN A 598 -105.22 54.37 -111.61
C GLN A 598 -105.82 53.30 -110.70
N PHE A 599 -106.08 53.51 -109.40
CA PHE A 599 -106.96 52.66 -108.57
C PHE A 599 -107.48 53.45 -107.35
N GLU A 600 -108.80 53.43 -107.12
CA GLU A 600 -109.61 53.92 -105.96
C GLU A 600 -109.29 55.27 -105.28
#